data_AF-A0A523T4I5-F1
#
_entry.id   AF-A0A523T4I5-F1
#
_cell.length_a   1.000
_cell.length_b   1.000
_cell.length_c   1.000
_cell.angle_alpha   90.00
_cell.angle_beta   90.00
_cell.angle_gamma   90.00
#
_symmetry.space_group_name_H-M   'P 1'
#
loop_
_entity.id
_entity.type
_entity.pdbx_description
1 polymer ?
#
loop_
_entity_poly.entity_id
_entity_poly.type
_entity_poly.pdbx_seq_one_letter_code
_entity_poly.pdbx_strand_id
1 'polypeptide(L)'
;MAKSKILVVDDNAYLVDILSFSLEMENYEVLKAYDGEEALKIIGDITPDLILADIMMPKMDGFELCKKTKENPDTKDIPFLFLTAKGKLGDQLKGFSLGGDDYIVKPFNLNDLLKKIAKSIEQYKEKGSAVLDVPQNGSLVEFPIIKILQTTKSNNQSVTLTVIAANDIGKIYIKDGKIVKAETSVNKEKSALELILSWKDGKFKIDNSIPQDLSDKEISLD
;
A
#
# COMPACT_ATOMS: atom_id res chain seq x y z
N MET A 1 20.85 -19.61 -5.75
CA MET A 1 20.46 -18.18 -5.79
C MET A 1 20.51 -17.64 -4.37
N ALA A 2 20.87 -16.37 -4.17
CA ALA A 2 20.82 -15.75 -2.84
C ALA A 2 19.36 -15.69 -2.36
N LYS A 3 19.12 -15.96 -1.07
CA LYS A 3 17.78 -15.85 -0.47
C LYS A 3 17.40 -14.37 -0.38
N SER A 4 16.15 -14.05 -0.67
CA SER A 4 15.64 -12.68 -0.42
C SER A 4 15.52 -12.47 1.08
N LYS A 5 15.94 -11.31 1.57
CA LYS A 5 15.90 -10.93 2.98
C LYS A 5 14.60 -10.20 3.29
N ILE A 6 13.88 -10.63 4.31
CA ILE A 6 12.66 -9.98 4.78
C ILE A 6 12.91 -9.47 6.19
N LEU A 7 12.73 -8.18 6.42
CA LEU A 7 12.74 -7.61 7.76
C LEU A 7 11.32 -7.64 8.35
N VAL A 8 11.14 -8.41 9.41
CA VAL A 8 9.90 -8.45 10.20
C VAL A 8 10.05 -7.57 11.42
N VAL A 9 9.14 -6.60 11.59
CA VAL A 9 9.17 -5.60 12.66
C VAL A 9 7.85 -5.63 13.42
N ASP A 10 7.88 -6.10 14.67
CA ASP A 10 6.70 -6.16 15.54
C ASP A 10 7.16 -6.26 17.00
N ASP A 11 6.53 -5.52 17.91
CA ASP A 11 6.89 -5.54 19.33
C ASP A 11 6.45 -6.83 20.03
N ASN A 12 5.57 -7.61 19.39
CA ASN A 12 5.20 -8.94 19.82
C ASN A 12 6.20 -9.99 19.31
N ALA A 13 7.19 -10.33 20.14
CA ALA A 13 8.21 -11.32 19.82
C ALA A 13 7.65 -12.68 19.38
N TYR A 14 6.51 -13.12 19.94
CA TYR A 14 5.88 -14.39 19.54
C TYR A 14 5.36 -14.34 18.10
N LEU A 15 4.78 -13.21 17.68
CA LEU A 15 4.34 -13.04 16.29
C LEU A 15 5.53 -12.95 15.33
N VAL A 16 6.59 -12.22 15.72
CA VAL A 16 7.85 -12.19 14.96
C VAL A 16 8.39 -13.60 14.73
N ASP A 17 8.42 -14.44 15.77
CA ASP A 17 8.93 -15.80 15.66
C ASP A 17 8.07 -16.71 14.75
N ILE A 18 6.73 -16.62 14.86
CA ILE A 18 5.82 -17.38 13.97
C ILE A 18 6.01 -16.96 12.51
N LEU A 19 6.05 -15.65 12.25
CA LEU A 19 6.24 -15.12 10.90
C LEU A 19 7.60 -15.52 10.35
N SER A 20 8.64 -15.44 11.17
CA SER A 20 10.00 -15.81 10.78
C SER A 20 10.09 -17.28 10.39
N PHE A 21 9.56 -18.17 11.23
CA PHE A 21 9.52 -19.61 10.93
C PHE A 21 8.79 -19.89 9.61
N SER A 22 7.64 -19.24 9.41
CA SER A 22 6.82 -19.41 8.20
C SER A 22 7.54 -18.91 6.94
N LEU A 23 8.24 -17.77 7.02
CA LEU A 23 9.00 -17.21 5.90
C LEU A 23 10.27 -18.00 5.60
N GLU A 24 10.95 -18.53 6.62
CA GLU A 24 12.11 -19.41 6.45
C GLU A 24 11.74 -20.72 5.74
N MET A 25 10.55 -21.28 6.03
CA MET A 25 10.00 -22.42 5.30
C MET A 25 9.77 -22.13 3.80
N GLU A 26 9.43 -20.89 3.47
CA GLU A 26 9.33 -20.39 2.08
C GLU A 26 10.70 -19.96 1.50
N ASN A 27 11.80 -20.36 2.14
CA ASN A 27 13.18 -20.15 1.70
C ASN A 27 13.63 -18.68 1.68
N TYR A 28 13.03 -17.82 2.50
CA TYR A 28 13.53 -16.47 2.79
C TYR A 28 14.61 -16.48 3.89
N GLU A 29 15.41 -15.42 3.93
CA GLU A 29 16.25 -15.06 5.08
C GLU A 29 15.49 -14.00 5.88
N VAL A 30 15.36 -14.17 7.20
CA VAL A 30 14.54 -13.26 8.02
C VAL A 30 15.41 -12.46 8.97
N LEU A 31 15.30 -11.14 8.86
CA LEU A 31 15.82 -10.17 9.82
C LEU A 31 14.68 -9.83 10.79
N LYS A 32 14.98 -9.71 12.08
CA LYS A 32 13.99 -9.46 13.13
C LYS A 32 14.28 -8.13 13.80
N ALA A 33 13.24 -7.33 14.04
CA ALA A 33 13.29 -6.15 14.89
C ALA A 33 12.01 -6.07 15.73
N TYR A 34 12.10 -5.43 16.89
CA TYR A 34 10.99 -5.33 17.85
C TYR A 34 10.51 -3.89 18.06
N ASP A 35 11.10 -2.93 17.35
CA ASP A 35 10.62 -1.55 17.23
C ASP A 35 11.20 -0.87 15.98
N GLY A 36 10.70 0.32 15.65
CA GLY A 36 11.15 1.05 14.46
C GLY A 36 12.59 1.58 14.53
N GLU A 37 13.15 1.82 15.73
CA GLU A 37 14.54 2.27 15.86
C GLU A 37 15.52 1.13 15.57
N GLU A 38 15.23 -0.07 16.08
CA GLU A 38 15.98 -1.28 15.79
C GLU A 38 15.89 -1.63 14.29
N ALA A 39 14.70 -1.55 13.71
CA ALA A 39 14.49 -1.78 12.28
C ALA A 39 15.35 -0.84 11.42
N LEU A 40 15.39 0.46 11.73
CA LEU A 40 16.22 1.42 10.98
C LEU A 40 17.71 1.13 11.08
N LYS A 41 18.21 0.69 12.24
CA LYS A 41 19.61 0.27 12.39
C LYS A 41 19.91 -0.91 11.49
N ILE A 42 19.05 -1.94 11.51
CA ILE A 42 19.21 -3.12 10.66
C ILE A 42 19.18 -2.75 9.18
N ILE A 43 18.25 -1.90 8.75
CA ILE A 43 18.15 -1.43 7.36
C ILE A 43 19.44 -0.72 6.92
N GLY A 44 20.09 0.03 7.82
CA GLY A 44 21.35 0.72 7.56
C GLY A 44 22.55 -0.21 7.38
N ASP A 45 22.55 -1.36 8.06
CA ASP A 45 23.62 -2.36 8.00
C ASP A 45 23.39 -3.40 6.88
N ILE A 46 22.15 -3.81 6.69
CA ILE A 46 21.72 -4.85 5.76
C ILE A 46 20.45 -4.37 5.05
N THR A 47 20.53 -4.15 3.74
CA THR A 47 19.36 -3.78 2.93
C THR A 47 18.43 -4.99 2.74
N PRO A 48 17.22 -5.01 3.33
CA PRO A 48 16.24 -6.07 3.06
C PRO A 48 15.62 -5.91 1.67
N ASP A 49 15.13 -7.02 1.12
CA ASP A 49 14.33 -7.03 -0.12
C ASP A 49 12.85 -6.70 0.15
N LEU A 50 12.39 -6.75 1.40
CA LEU A 50 11.04 -6.36 1.83
C LEU A 50 11.01 -6.06 3.34
N ILE A 51 10.19 -5.09 3.74
CA ILE A 51 9.89 -4.79 5.15
C ILE A 51 8.42 -5.13 5.43
N LEU A 52 8.19 -5.92 6.47
CA LEU A 52 6.87 -6.24 7.01
C LEU A 52 6.80 -5.68 8.44
N ALA A 53 6.03 -4.61 8.67
CA ALA A 53 6.05 -3.89 9.93
C ALA A 53 4.67 -3.68 10.54
N ASP A 54 4.53 -3.86 11.86
CA ASP A 54 3.41 -3.29 12.60
C ASP A 54 3.53 -1.77 12.66
N ILE A 55 2.40 -1.12 12.84
CA ILE A 55 2.30 0.30 13.12
C ILE A 55 2.44 0.54 14.61
N MET A 56 1.77 -0.25 15.46
CA MET A 56 1.71 0.01 16.89
C MET A 56 2.92 -0.59 17.59
N MET A 57 4.00 0.17 17.71
CA MET A 57 5.24 -0.24 18.36
C MET A 57 5.74 0.85 19.32
N PRO A 58 6.48 0.50 20.38
CA PRO A 58 7.12 1.47 21.25
C PRO A 58 8.28 2.18 20.54
N LYS A 59 8.72 3.32 21.10
CA LYS A 59 9.82 4.18 20.62
C LYS A 59 9.57 4.83 19.26
N MET A 60 9.45 4.03 18.21
CA MET A 60 9.15 4.47 16.85
C MET A 60 8.06 3.59 16.26
N ASP A 61 6.98 4.24 15.81
CA ASP A 61 5.84 3.57 15.21
C ASP A 61 6.12 3.19 13.73
N GLY A 62 5.32 2.28 13.18
CA GLY A 62 5.52 1.83 11.79
C GLY A 62 5.29 2.92 10.74
N PHE A 63 4.50 3.95 11.05
CA PHE A 63 4.32 5.07 10.12
C PHE A 63 5.60 5.91 10.01
N GLU A 64 6.24 6.21 11.14
CA GLU A 64 7.51 6.93 11.19
C GLU A 64 8.63 6.11 10.53
N LEU A 65 8.69 4.80 10.83
CA LEU A 65 9.62 3.88 10.16
C LEU A 65 9.43 3.90 8.64
N CYS A 66 8.19 3.74 8.16
CA CYS A 66 7.89 3.77 6.73
C CYS A 66 8.33 5.08 6.08
N LYS A 67 7.97 6.21 6.70
CA LYS A 67 8.35 7.54 6.22
C LYS A 67 9.88 7.68 6.08
N LYS A 68 10.64 7.35 7.13
CA LYS A 68 12.11 7.45 7.12
C LYS A 68 12.74 6.54 6.06
N THR A 69 12.24 5.32 5.91
CA THR A 69 12.69 4.39 4.86
C THR A 69 12.43 4.95 3.47
N LYS A 70 11.26 5.56 3.23
CA LYS A 70 10.85 6.09 1.93
C LYS A 70 11.47 7.45 1.59
N GLU A 71 11.90 8.23 2.58
CA GLU A 71 12.62 9.50 2.38
C GLU A 71 14.11 9.30 2.06
N ASN A 72 14.70 8.16 2.44
CA ASN A 72 16.11 7.87 2.18
C ASN A 72 16.32 7.30 0.76
N PRO A 73 17.13 7.94 -0.11
CA PRO A 73 17.39 7.48 -1.47
C PRO A 73 17.89 6.05 -1.61
N ASP A 74 18.60 5.53 -0.62
CA ASP A 74 19.18 4.18 -0.65
C ASP A 74 18.17 3.09 -0.26
N THR A 75 17.07 3.46 0.40
CA THR A 75 16.09 2.52 0.97
C THR A 75 14.67 2.73 0.47
N LYS A 76 14.40 3.83 -0.26
CA LYS A 76 13.06 4.20 -0.73
C LYS A 76 12.40 3.16 -1.64
N ASP A 77 13.23 2.37 -2.32
CA ASP A 77 12.79 1.36 -3.27
C ASP A 77 12.57 0.00 -2.60
N ILE A 78 12.78 -0.12 -1.28
CA ILE A 78 12.43 -1.34 -0.54
C ILE A 78 10.90 -1.40 -0.41
N PRO A 79 10.23 -2.50 -0.80
CA PRO A 79 8.79 -2.64 -0.60
C PRO A 79 8.45 -2.70 0.89
N PHE A 80 7.46 -1.92 1.30
CA PHE A 80 7.04 -1.75 2.68
C PHE A 80 5.58 -2.18 2.86
N LEU A 81 5.37 -3.27 3.58
CA LEU A 81 4.06 -3.83 3.86
C LEU A 81 3.71 -3.61 5.33
N PHE A 82 2.57 -2.96 5.58
CA PHE A 82 2.04 -2.86 6.93
C PHE A 82 1.31 -4.14 7.34
N LEU A 83 1.56 -4.63 8.55
CA LEU A 83 0.86 -5.75 9.18
C LEU A 83 0.38 -5.35 10.58
N THR A 84 -0.86 -4.92 10.72
CA THR A 84 -1.28 -4.17 11.92
C THR A 84 -2.74 -4.37 12.29
N ALA A 85 -3.10 -4.16 13.55
CA ALA A 85 -4.50 -4.13 13.99
C ALA A 85 -5.22 -2.81 13.63
N LYS A 86 -4.50 -1.78 13.18
CA LYS A 86 -5.11 -0.54 12.67
C LYS A 86 -5.79 -0.76 11.33
N GLY A 87 -7.06 -1.15 11.35
CA GLY A 87 -7.83 -1.51 10.16
C GLY A 87 -8.69 -0.40 9.54
N LYS A 88 -8.73 0.79 10.13
CA LYS A 88 -9.61 1.87 9.64
C LYS A 88 -9.10 2.42 8.30
N LEU A 89 -10.03 2.87 7.46
CA LEU A 89 -9.68 3.44 6.15
C LEU A 89 -8.68 4.61 6.28
N GLY A 90 -8.87 5.51 7.25
CA GLY A 90 -7.93 6.61 7.49
C GLY A 90 -6.51 6.17 7.83
N ASP A 91 -6.35 5.08 8.60
CA ASP A 91 -5.02 4.53 8.92
C ASP A 91 -4.36 3.93 7.67
N GLN A 92 -5.14 3.21 6.86
CA GLN A 92 -4.66 2.67 5.58
C GLN A 92 -4.21 3.80 4.65
N LEU A 93 -5.07 4.80 4.44
CA LEU A 93 -4.78 5.97 3.61
C LEU A 93 -3.51 6.69 4.07
N LYS A 94 -3.33 6.85 5.38
CA LYS A 94 -2.11 7.42 5.96
C LYS A 94 -0.89 6.57 5.60
N GLY A 95 -0.93 5.26 5.82
CA GLY A 95 0.18 4.35 5.50
C GLY A 95 0.59 4.41 4.03
N PHE A 96 -0.40 4.38 3.14
CA PHE A 96 -0.19 4.54 1.71
C PHE A 96 0.40 5.93 1.37
N SER A 97 -0.10 7.02 1.97
CA SER A 97 0.44 8.36 1.71
C SER A 97 1.91 8.54 2.10
N LEU A 98 2.42 7.72 3.03
CA LEU A 98 3.81 7.70 3.47
C LEU A 98 4.72 6.84 2.58
N GLY A 99 4.16 6.22 1.54
CA GLY A 99 4.88 5.37 0.59
C GLY A 99 4.78 3.88 0.89
N GLY A 100 3.91 3.44 1.81
CA GLY A 100 3.62 2.02 1.99
C GLY A 100 3.03 1.40 0.72
N ASP A 101 3.43 0.16 0.44
CA ASP A 101 3.14 -0.53 -0.83
C ASP A 101 1.95 -1.49 -0.72
N ASP A 102 1.73 -2.06 0.48
CA ASP A 102 0.54 -2.83 0.80
C ASP A 102 0.21 -2.73 2.30
N TYR A 103 -0.99 -3.19 2.64
CA TYR A 103 -1.53 -3.10 3.99
C TYR A 103 -2.33 -4.37 4.31
N ILE A 104 -2.01 -5.01 5.42
CA ILE A 104 -2.68 -6.22 5.92
C ILE A 104 -3.16 -5.96 7.35
N VAL A 105 -4.46 -6.15 7.56
CA VAL A 105 -5.10 -5.94 8.85
C VAL A 105 -5.10 -7.25 9.64
N LYS A 106 -4.69 -7.20 10.90
CA LYS A 106 -4.81 -8.31 11.85
C LYS A 106 -6.28 -8.47 12.30
N PRO A 107 -6.82 -9.70 12.42
CA PRO A 107 -6.19 -10.99 12.15
C PRO A 107 -6.10 -11.29 10.66
N PHE A 108 -5.05 -12.00 10.25
CA PHE A 108 -4.74 -12.29 8.84
C PHE A 108 -4.65 -13.79 8.58
N ASN A 109 -4.81 -14.18 7.32
CA ASN A 109 -4.50 -15.52 6.85
C ASN A 109 -3.03 -15.59 6.43
N LEU A 110 -2.28 -16.55 6.96
CA LEU A 110 -0.85 -16.69 6.68
C LEU A 110 -0.57 -16.94 5.19
N ASN A 111 -1.38 -17.76 4.51
CA ASN A 111 -1.17 -18.04 3.09
C ASN A 111 -1.37 -16.80 2.23
N ASP A 112 -2.33 -15.94 2.59
CA ASP A 112 -2.57 -14.69 1.86
C ASP A 112 -1.44 -13.68 2.08
N LEU A 113 -0.89 -13.62 3.31
CA LEU A 113 0.31 -12.84 3.61
C LEU A 113 1.50 -13.32 2.77
N LEU A 114 1.77 -14.63 2.74
CA LEU A 114 2.89 -15.21 1.97
C LEU A 114 2.76 -14.92 0.47
N LYS A 115 1.54 -15.03 -0.09
CA LYS A 115 1.27 -14.67 -1.50
C LYS A 115 1.54 -13.19 -1.78
N LYS A 116 1.12 -12.29 -0.87
CA LYS A 116 1.38 -10.84 -1.00
C LYS A 116 2.88 -10.53 -0.97
N ILE A 117 3.62 -11.14 -0.05
CA ILE A 117 5.08 -11.00 0.06
C ILE A 117 5.77 -11.48 -1.22
N ALA A 118 5.45 -12.70 -1.68
CA ALA A 118 6.04 -13.26 -2.90
C ALA A 118 5.80 -12.36 -4.12
N LYS A 119 4.54 -11.93 -4.31
CA LYS A 119 4.16 -11.00 -5.38
C LYS A 119 4.90 -9.66 -5.28
N SER A 120 5.05 -9.11 -4.07
CA SER A 120 5.75 -7.83 -3.89
C SER A 120 7.23 -7.95 -4.25
N ILE A 121 7.91 -9.02 -3.81
CA ILE A 121 9.33 -9.24 -4.13
C ILE A 121 9.52 -9.46 -5.64
N GLU A 122 8.67 -10.25 -6.28
CA GLU A 122 8.71 -10.48 -7.73
C GLU A 122 8.55 -9.17 -8.51
N GLN A 123 7.55 -8.36 -8.15
CA GLN A 123 7.29 -7.06 -8.81
C GLN A 123 8.48 -6.10 -8.73
N TYR A 124 9.18 -6.05 -7.60
CA TYR A 124 10.34 -5.16 -7.39
C TYR A 124 11.64 -5.72 -8.01
N LYS A 125 11.75 -7.04 -8.20
CA LYS A 125 12.87 -7.64 -8.93
C LYS A 125 12.76 -7.45 -10.44
N GLU A 126 11.56 -7.54 -11.00
CA GLU A 126 11.31 -7.38 -12.43
C GLU A 126 11.32 -5.93 -12.88
N LYS A 127 10.82 -5.03 -12.03
CA LYS A 127 10.79 -3.58 -12.28
C LYS A 127 11.84 -2.91 -11.40
N GLY A 128 13.08 -2.79 -11.88
CA GLY A 128 14.08 -1.95 -11.21
C GLY A 128 13.51 -0.54 -10.97
N SER A 129 13.18 -0.23 -9.72
CA SER A 129 12.69 1.04 -9.14
C SER A 129 11.63 1.86 -9.92
N ALA A 130 11.05 1.35 -11.01
CA ALA A 130 10.07 2.08 -11.79
C ALA A 130 8.65 1.79 -11.27
N VAL A 131 8.09 2.80 -10.60
CA VAL A 131 6.68 3.03 -10.26
C VAL A 131 5.73 1.98 -10.87
N LEU A 132 5.06 1.22 -10.01
CA LEU A 132 4.11 0.17 -10.38
C LEU A 132 3.04 0.71 -11.35
N ASP A 133 3.25 0.43 -12.65
CA ASP A 133 2.27 0.72 -13.69
C ASP A 133 0.98 -0.06 -13.40
N VAL A 134 -0.12 0.66 -13.18
CA VAL A 134 -1.44 0.08 -12.91
C VAL A 134 -2.09 -0.19 -14.27
N PRO A 135 -2.57 -1.42 -14.54
CA PRO A 135 -3.21 -1.70 -15.82
C PRO A 135 -4.45 -0.82 -16.01
N GLN A 136 -4.81 -0.49 -17.25
CA GLN A 136 -6.00 0.34 -17.50
C GLN A 136 -7.32 -0.31 -17.07
N ASN A 137 -7.33 -1.61 -16.80
CA ASN A 137 -8.46 -2.33 -16.24
C ASN A 137 -7.96 -3.53 -15.43
N GLY A 138 -8.76 -3.95 -14.45
CA GLY A 138 -8.39 -5.07 -13.60
C GLY A 138 -9.37 -5.31 -12.45
N SER A 139 -8.98 -6.18 -11.53
CA SER A 139 -9.72 -6.51 -10.31
C SER A 139 -9.25 -5.67 -9.13
N LEU A 140 -10.18 -5.21 -8.29
CA LEU A 140 -9.86 -4.52 -7.04
C LEU A 140 -9.17 -5.43 -6.01
N VAL A 141 -9.35 -6.74 -6.12
CA VAL A 141 -8.66 -7.73 -5.29
C VAL A 141 -7.15 -7.70 -5.57
N GLU A 142 -6.77 -7.47 -6.83
CA GLU A 142 -5.37 -7.44 -7.26
C GLU A 142 -4.75 -6.04 -7.18
N PHE A 143 -5.55 -5.01 -7.46
CA PHE A 143 -5.16 -3.60 -7.45
C PHE A 143 -6.17 -2.79 -6.63
N PRO A 144 -5.98 -2.69 -5.31
CA PRO A 144 -6.84 -1.88 -4.46
C PRO A 144 -6.88 -0.44 -4.93
N ILE A 145 -8.03 0.22 -4.80
CA ILE A 145 -8.27 1.59 -5.28
C ILE A 145 -7.19 2.55 -4.78
N ILE A 146 -6.76 2.43 -3.53
CA ILE A 146 -5.73 3.30 -2.95
C ILE A 146 -4.40 3.20 -3.71
N LYS A 147 -4.00 1.99 -4.14
CA LYS A 147 -2.80 1.80 -4.96
C LYS A 147 -2.90 2.54 -6.29
N ILE A 148 -4.08 2.50 -6.91
CA ILE A 148 -4.36 3.24 -8.16
C ILE A 148 -4.23 4.74 -7.93
N LEU A 149 -4.79 5.24 -6.82
CA LEU A 149 -4.71 6.66 -6.45
C LEU A 149 -3.27 7.10 -6.15
N GLN A 150 -2.46 6.25 -5.51
CA GLN A 150 -1.04 6.53 -5.30
C GLN A 150 -0.27 6.58 -6.62
N THR A 151 -0.43 5.58 -7.50
CA THR A 151 0.28 5.55 -8.78
C THR A 151 -0.06 6.78 -9.63
N THR A 152 -1.34 7.13 -9.71
CA THR A 152 -1.78 8.32 -10.47
C THR A 152 -1.26 9.62 -9.84
N LYS A 153 -1.17 9.70 -8.51
CA LYS A 153 -0.54 10.82 -7.80
C LYS A 153 0.95 10.94 -8.09
N SER A 154 1.71 9.86 -7.93
CA SER A 154 3.16 9.84 -8.17
C SER A 154 3.53 10.19 -9.62
N ASN A 155 2.67 9.83 -10.57
CA ASN A 155 2.87 10.11 -11.99
C ASN A 155 2.26 11.46 -12.43
N ASN A 156 1.70 12.25 -11.52
CA ASN A 156 0.99 13.51 -11.81
C ASN A 156 -0.06 13.36 -12.93
N GLN A 157 -0.76 12.23 -12.94
CA GLN A 157 -1.67 11.86 -14.02
C GLN A 157 -3.04 12.52 -13.87
N SER A 158 -3.66 12.83 -15.01
CA SER A 158 -5.06 13.27 -15.11
C SER A 158 -5.91 12.16 -15.72
N VAL A 159 -6.74 11.49 -14.91
CA VAL A 159 -7.52 10.30 -15.30
C VAL A 159 -8.90 10.26 -14.65
N THR A 160 -9.81 9.51 -15.26
CA THR A 160 -11.06 9.07 -14.61
C THR A 160 -10.91 7.60 -14.23
N LEU A 161 -10.95 7.31 -12.93
CA LEU A 161 -11.03 5.95 -12.40
C LEU A 161 -12.50 5.57 -12.22
N THR A 162 -12.97 4.61 -13.01
CA THR A 162 -14.29 4.00 -12.85
C THR A 162 -14.15 2.70 -12.07
N VAL A 163 -14.93 2.55 -11.01
CA VAL A 163 -14.97 1.36 -10.15
C VAL A 163 -16.35 0.74 -10.23
N ILE A 164 -16.43 -0.55 -10.52
CA ILE A 164 -17.65 -1.32 -10.69
C ILE A 164 -17.70 -2.36 -9.56
N ALA A 165 -18.48 -2.08 -8.53
CA ALA A 165 -18.77 -3.01 -7.43
C ALA A 165 -20.10 -3.72 -7.67
N ALA A 166 -20.44 -4.69 -6.81
CA ALA A 166 -21.62 -5.55 -6.99
C ALA A 166 -22.95 -4.77 -7.15
N ASN A 167 -23.10 -3.64 -6.45
CA ASN A 167 -24.37 -2.91 -6.36
C ASN A 167 -24.30 -1.47 -6.85
N ASP A 168 -23.13 -0.96 -7.23
CA ASP A 168 -22.94 0.45 -7.57
C ASP A 168 -21.72 0.66 -8.48
N ILE A 169 -21.71 1.78 -9.18
CA ILE A 169 -20.59 2.25 -10.00
C ILE A 169 -20.13 3.58 -9.43
N GLY A 170 -18.86 3.64 -9.07
CA GLY A 170 -18.18 4.84 -8.60
C GLY A 170 -17.26 5.42 -9.66
N LYS A 171 -17.12 6.73 -9.69
CA LYS A 171 -16.10 7.43 -10.48
C LYS A 171 -15.29 8.34 -9.57
N ILE A 172 -13.98 8.29 -9.72
CA ILE A 172 -13.03 9.21 -9.10
C ILE A 172 -12.32 9.95 -10.23
N TYR A 173 -12.38 11.28 -10.17
CA TYR A 173 -11.74 12.16 -11.12
C TYR A 173 -10.45 12.70 -10.52
N ILE A 174 -9.35 12.46 -11.21
CA ILE A 174 -8.01 12.80 -10.77
C ILE A 174 -7.45 13.77 -11.80
N LYS A 175 -7.01 14.95 -11.36
CA LYS A 175 -6.37 15.97 -12.19
C LYS A 175 -5.02 16.30 -11.59
N ASP A 176 -3.96 16.14 -12.37
CA ASP A 176 -2.57 16.36 -11.96
C ASP A 176 -2.25 15.64 -10.64
N GLY A 177 -2.64 14.35 -10.55
CA GLY A 177 -2.44 13.53 -9.37
C GLY A 177 -3.34 13.83 -8.17
N LYS A 178 -4.23 14.83 -8.26
CA LYS A 178 -5.14 15.25 -7.17
C LYS A 178 -6.56 14.81 -7.43
N ILE A 179 -7.24 14.32 -6.40
CA ILE A 179 -8.65 13.95 -6.50
C ILE A 179 -9.49 15.22 -6.48
N VAL A 180 -10.15 15.54 -7.59
CA VAL A 180 -10.96 16.75 -7.73
C VAL A 180 -12.46 16.49 -7.56
N LYS A 181 -12.91 15.25 -7.81
CA LYS A 181 -14.31 14.87 -7.67
C LYS A 181 -14.46 13.36 -7.47
N ALA A 182 -15.49 12.95 -6.73
CA ALA A 182 -15.98 11.59 -6.71
C ALA A 182 -17.51 11.56 -6.81
N GLU A 183 -18.06 10.54 -7.46
CA GLU A 183 -19.50 10.31 -7.57
C GLU A 183 -19.81 8.80 -7.62
N THR A 184 -20.94 8.40 -7.03
CA THR A 184 -21.55 7.09 -7.24
C THR A 184 -22.94 7.26 -7.86
N SER A 185 -23.66 6.16 -8.14
CA SER A 185 -25.03 6.25 -8.65
C SER A 185 -26.00 6.90 -7.65
N VAL A 186 -25.68 6.85 -6.35
CA VAL A 186 -26.56 7.29 -5.26
C VAL A 186 -26.11 8.62 -4.64
N ASN A 187 -24.81 8.91 -4.60
CA ASN A 187 -24.24 10.07 -3.91
C ASN A 187 -23.25 10.85 -4.80
N LYS A 188 -23.19 12.16 -4.61
CA LYS A 188 -22.16 13.03 -5.19
C LYS A 188 -21.40 13.71 -4.03
N GLU A 189 -20.10 13.98 -4.20
CA GLU A 189 -19.19 14.66 -3.24
C GLU A 189 -18.42 13.74 -2.26
N LYS A 190 -17.90 14.27 -1.13
CA LYS A 190 -16.93 13.59 -0.23
C LYS A 190 -17.42 12.21 0.25
N SER A 191 -18.71 12.07 0.54
CA SER A 191 -19.33 10.80 0.93
C SER A 191 -19.24 9.72 -0.16
N ALA A 192 -19.18 10.11 -1.44
CA ALA A 192 -18.98 9.18 -2.54
C ALA A 192 -17.54 8.64 -2.55
N LEU A 193 -16.54 9.48 -2.26
CA LEU A 193 -15.14 9.05 -2.22
C LEU A 193 -14.91 8.00 -1.12
N GLU A 194 -15.41 8.26 0.10
CA GLU A 194 -15.29 7.32 1.23
C GLU A 194 -15.97 5.99 0.93
N LEU A 195 -17.17 6.03 0.32
CA LEU A 195 -17.90 4.84 -0.07
C LEU A 195 -17.12 4.03 -1.11
N ILE A 196 -16.62 4.67 -2.17
CA ILE A 196 -15.84 4.00 -3.22
C ILE A 196 -14.58 3.36 -2.61
N LEU A 197 -13.86 4.08 -1.75
CA LEU A 197 -12.63 3.59 -1.09
C LEU A 197 -12.86 2.40 -0.15
N SER A 198 -14.09 2.21 0.33
CA SER A 198 -14.46 1.05 1.15
C SER A 198 -14.62 -0.23 0.33
N TRP A 199 -14.81 -0.15 -0.99
CA TRP A 199 -15.01 -1.32 -1.83
C TRP A 199 -13.71 -2.11 -1.99
N LYS A 200 -13.75 -3.39 -1.60
CA LYS A 200 -12.58 -4.31 -1.61
C LYS A 200 -12.62 -5.32 -2.75
N ASP A 201 -13.75 -5.42 -3.46
CA ASP A 201 -13.96 -6.33 -4.58
C ASP A 201 -14.75 -5.64 -5.69
N GLY A 202 -14.60 -6.11 -6.92
CA GLY A 202 -15.13 -5.50 -8.12
C GLY A 202 -14.06 -5.32 -9.20
N LYS A 203 -14.45 -4.63 -10.27
CA LYS A 203 -13.56 -4.29 -11.39
C LYS A 203 -13.28 -2.80 -11.41
N PHE A 204 -12.17 -2.41 -12.03
CA PHE A 204 -11.90 -1.01 -12.31
C PHE A 204 -11.51 -0.79 -13.77
N LYS A 205 -11.64 0.46 -14.20
CA LYS A 205 -11.17 0.98 -15.49
C LYS A 205 -10.59 2.38 -15.29
N ILE A 206 -9.45 2.65 -15.92
CA ILE A 206 -8.78 3.95 -15.94
C ILE A 206 -8.90 4.50 -17.36
N ASP A 207 -9.52 5.67 -17.49
CA ASP A 207 -9.60 6.43 -18.74
C ASP A 207 -8.69 7.67 -18.62
N ASN A 208 -7.80 7.90 -19.59
CA ASN A 208 -6.88 9.05 -19.64
C ASN A 208 -7.58 10.37 -20.04
N SER A 209 -8.83 10.54 -19.63
CA SER A 209 -9.64 11.72 -19.90
C SER A 209 -10.38 12.14 -18.64
N ILE A 210 -10.57 13.45 -18.50
CA ILE A 210 -11.37 14.06 -17.45
C ILE A 210 -12.39 15.02 -18.10
N PRO A 211 -13.62 15.14 -17.57
CA PRO A 211 -14.57 16.17 -18.00
C PRO A 211 -13.95 17.58 -17.89
N GLN A 212 -14.23 18.45 -18.87
CA GLN A 212 -13.62 19.79 -18.94
C GLN A 212 -14.18 20.78 -17.91
N ASP A 213 -15.33 20.48 -17.30
CA ASP A 213 -16.05 21.33 -16.36
C ASP A 213 -15.68 21.07 -14.88
N LEU A 214 -14.65 20.26 -14.62
CA LEU A 214 -14.23 19.94 -13.26
C LEU A 214 -13.50 21.10 -12.58
N SER A 215 -13.89 21.37 -11.33
CA SER A 215 -13.25 22.31 -10.42
C SER A 215 -11.80 21.89 -10.11
N ASP A 216 -10.91 22.88 -9.93
CA ASP A 216 -9.52 22.66 -9.49
C ASP A 216 -9.38 22.40 -7.97
N LYS A 217 -10.47 22.52 -7.21
CA LYS A 217 -10.46 22.24 -5.77
C LYS A 217 -10.30 20.75 -5.50
N GLU A 218 -9.25 20.42 -4.76
CA GLU A 218 -8.97 19.07 -4.27
C GLU A 218 -9.94 18.67 -3.14
N ILE A 219 -10.44 17.43 -3.19
CA ILE A 219 -11.18 16.83 -2.08
C ILE A 219 -10.15 16.20 -1.14
N SER A 220 -9.99 16.76 0.07
CA SER A 220 -9.12 16.15 1.08
C SER A 220 -9.76 14.91 1.72
N LEU A 221 -8.91 13.93 1.98
CA LEU A 221 -9.20 12.69 2.72
C LEU A 221 -9.05 12.84 4.25
N ASP A 222 -8.66 14.02 4.72
CA ASP A 222 -8.52 14.35 6.16
C ASP A 222 -9.86 14.46 6.90
#